data_AF-A0A7K4EMA3-F1
#
_entry.id   AF-A0A7K4EMA3-F1
#
_cell.length_a   1.000
_cell.length_b   1.000
_cell.length_c   1.000
_cell.angle_alpha   90.00
_cell.angle_beta   90.00
_cell.angle_gamma   90.00
#
_symmetry.space_group_name_H-M   'P 1'
#
loop_
_entity.id
_entity.type
_entity.pdbx_description
1 polymer ?
#
loop_
_entity_poly.entity_id
_entity_poly.type
_entity_poly.pdbx_seq_one_letter_code
_entity_poly.pdbx_strand_id
1 'polypeptide(L)'
;MTTNNLESVLQQRADYIPIEDLLKETSQTGDLFQSVHKELTNRALRTIVGPRGCGKTHMMRYAWLSCRDNSKNPFAVYVTFNRYFRLEPLLSSHSNALHQFHSWVLGRIVLALFDSLKEWNTPEKTYTTLSSEAPVDAIKSYVNRIERNLPLDQKSSEVADSLTIETVQHLISSARKLWEENILYFSWMTLP
;
A
#
# COMPACT_ATOMS: atom_id res chain seq x y z
N MET A 1 -41.66 -6.04 0.41
CA MET A 1 -40.63 -5.06 -0.01
C MET A 1 -39.69 -4.78 1.16
N THR A 2 -38.73 -5.66 1.49
CA THR A 2 -37.79 -5.38 2.61
C THR A 2 -36.49 -6.20 2.61
N THR A 3 -36.16 -6.95 1.55
CA THR A 3 -34.90 -7.75 1.48
C THR A 3 -33.78 -7.10 0.68
N ASN A 4 -34.07 -6.19 -0.26
CA ASN A 4 -33.06 -5.56 -1.13
C ASN A 4 -32.23 -4.42 -0.50
N ASN A 5 -32.49 -4.03 0.75
CA ASN A 5 -31.79 -2.89 1.38
C ASN A 5 -30.63 -3.30 2.31
N LEU A 6 -30.47 -4.60 2.59
CA LEU A 6 -29.35 -5.14 3.36
C LEU A 6 -28.18 -5.58 2.48
N GLU A 7 -28.45 -6.08 1.27
CA GLU A 7 -27.40 -6.48 0.31
C GLU A 7 -26.58 -5.28 -0.21
N SER A 8 -27.19 -4.08 -0.30
CA SER A 8 -26.49 -2.84 -0.66
C SER A 8 -25.59 -2.31 0.47
N VAL A 9 -25.88 -2.68 1.72
CA VAL A 9 -25.09 -2.36 2.92
C VAL A 9 -23.96 -3.38 3.12
N LEU A 10 -24.16 -4.62 2.66
CA LEU A 10 -23.21 -5.74 2.72
C LEU A 10 -22.41 -5.92 1.42
N GLN A 11 -22.19 -4.83 0.67
CA GLN A 11 -21.22 -4.86 -0.42
C GLN A 11 -19.81 -4.99 0.18
N GLN A 12 -19.34 -6.23 0.32
CA GLN A 12 -18.03 -6.55 0.90
C GLN A 12 -16.96 -5.73 0.17
N ARG A 13 -16.27 -4.84 0.89
CA ARG A 13 -15.18 -4.07 0.28
C ARG A 13 -14.12 -5.06 -0.15
N ALA A 14 -13.61 -4.89 -1.37
CA ALA A 14 -12.51 -5.71 -1.85
C ALA A 14 -11.32 -5.69 -0.88
N ASP A 15 -11.13 -4.63 -0.08
CA ASP A 15 -10.13 -4.55 0.99
C ASP A 15 -10.21 -5.69 2.05
N TYR A 16 -11.36 -6.37 2.18
CA TYR A 16 -11.59 -7.45 3.15
C TYR A 16 -11.53 -8.85 2.54
N ILE A 17 -11.30 -8.97 1.23
CA ILE A 17 -11.11 -10.28 0.58
C ILE A 17 -9.69 -10.77 0.90
N PRO A 18 -9.50 -11.97 1.46
CA PRO A 18 -8.16 -12.53 1.65
C PRO A 18 -7.36 -12.56 0.35
N ILE A 19 -6.05 -12.36 0.42
CA ILE A 19 -5.22 -12.16 -0.77
C ILE A 19 -5.12 -13.45 -1.61
N GLU A 20 -5.20 -14.59 -0.93
CA GLU A 20 -5.23 -15.96 -1.43
C GLU A 20 -6.50 -16.31 -2.23
N ASP A 21 -7.62 -15.69 -1.89
CA ASP A 21 -8.91 -15.91 -2.56
C ASP A 21 -9.05 -15.00 -3.79
N LEU A 22 -8.35 -13.86 -3.81
CA LEU A 22 -8.43 -12.88 -4.88
C LEU A 22 -8.07 -13.48 -6.25
N LEU A 23 -7.02 -14.31 -6.34
CA LEU A 23 -6.63 -14.96 -7.60
C LEU A 23 -7.66 -15.98 -8.09
N LYS A 24 -8.28 -16.73 -7.17
CA LYS A 24 -9.26 -17.78 -7.49
C LYS A 24 -10.60 -17.20 -7.90
N GLU A 25 -11.00 -16.08 -7.30
CA GLU A 25 -12.27 -15.42 -7.55
C GLU A 25 -12.23 -14.43 -8.72
N THR A 26 -11.04 -14.19 -9.31
CA THR A 26 -10.89 -13.28 -10.45
C THR A 26 -10.98 -14.03 -11.77
N SER A 27 -12.01 -13.72 -12.56
CA SER A 27 -12.06 -14.11 -13.97
C SER A 27 -10.96 -13.37 -14.76
N GLN A 28 -10.01 -14.12 -15.31
CA GLN A 28 -8.87 -13.58 -16.08
C GLN A 28 -9.23 -13.28 -17.56
N THR A 29 -10.46 -13.59 -17.99
CA THR A 29 -10.87 -13.65 -19.40
C THR A 29 -11.67 -12.43 -19.88
N GLY A 30 -11.48 -11.25 -19.28
CA GLY A 30 -12.15 -10.02 -19.70
C GLY A 30 -11.19 -9.00 -20.31
N ASP A 31 -11.47 -8.52 -21.53
CA ASP A 31 -10.63 -7.54 -22.25
C ASP A 31 -10.39 -6.26 -21.44
N LEU A 32 -11.43 -5.74 -20.79
CA LEU A 32 -11.32 -4.57 -19.92
C LEU A 32 -10.38 -4.82 -18.74
N PHE A 33 -10.48 -6.00 -18.14
CA PHE A 33 -9.66 -6.37 -16.98
C PHE A 33 -8.19 -6.50 -17.36
N GLN A 34 -7.89 -7.17 -18.48
CA GLN A 34 -6.54 -7.28 -19.01
C GLN A 34 -5.97 -5.91 -19.43
N SER A 35 -6.80 -5.05 -20.02
CA SER A 35 -6.40 -3.69 -20.37
C SER A 35 -6.07 -2.87 -19.12
N VAL A 36 -6.92 -2.88 -18.09
CA VAL A 36 -6.67 -2.16 -16.83
C VAL A 36 -5.42 -2.70 -16.15
N HIS A 37 -5.26 -4.02 -16.09
CA HIS A 37 -4.07 -4.67 -15.53
C HIS A 37 -2.79 -4.21 -16.24
N LYS A 38 -2.76 -4.29 -17.59
CA LYS A 38 -1.62 -3.83 -18.40
C LYS A 38 -1.31 -2.35 -18.19
N GLU A 39 -2.34 -1.51 -18.05
CA GLU A 39 -2.16 -0.09 -17.78
C GLU A 39 -1.63 0.18 -16.35
N LEU A 40 -2.03 -0.61 -15.36
CA LEU A 40 -1.55 -0.47 -13.98
C LEU A 40 -0.12 -0.96 -13.78
N THR A 41 0.36 -1.88 -14.62
CA THR A 41 1.71 -2.42 -14.54
C THR A 41 2.71 -1.73 -15.48
N ASN A 42 2.30 -0.70 -16.23
CA ASN A 42 3.19 0.07 -17.09
C ASN A 42 3.83 1.26 -16.35
N ARG A 43 4.74 1.99 -17.02
CA ARG A 43 5.49 3.11 -16.41
C ARG A 43 4.73 4.44 -16.34
N ALA A 44 3.40 4.46 -16.51
CA ALA A 44 2.62 5.70 -16.54
C ALA A 44 1.77 5.89 -15.28
N LEU A 45 1.51 7.16 -14.94
CA LEU A 45 0.50 7.50 -13.95
C LEU A 45 -0.89 7.23 -14.52
N ARG A 46 -1.71 6.46 -13.80
CA ARG A 46 -3.05 6.07 -14.20
C ARG A 46 -4.07 6.30 -13.09
N THR A 47 -5.24 6.79 -13.49
CA THR A 47 -6.40 6.94 -12.61
C THR A 47 -7.50 6.01 -13.10
N ILE A 48 -7.93 5.07 -12.26
CA ILE A 48 -9.05 4.19 -12.58
C ILE A 48 -10.36 4.90 -12.21
N VAL A 49 -11.19 5.20 -13.20
CA VAL A 49 -12.50 5.84 -13.01
C VAL A 49 -13.61 4.83 -13.34
N GLY A 50 -14.69 4.87 -12.57
CA GLY A 50 -15.88 4.05 -12.84
C GLY A 50 -16.88 4.09 -11.69
N PRO A 51 -18.12 3.58 -11.89
CA PRO A 51 -19.18 3.61 -10.90
C PRO A 51 -18.80 2.97 -9.55
N ARG A 52 -19.50 3.31 -8.47
CA ARG A 52 -19.32 2.62 -7.18
C ARG A 52 -19.58 1.12 -7.35
N GLY A 53 -18.72 0.29 -6.78
CA GLY A 53 -18.84 -1.17 -6.86
C GLY A 53 -18.30 -1.82 -8.14
N CYS A 54 -17.75 -1.07 -9.11
CA CYS A 54 -17.22 -1.66 -10.36
C CYS A 54 -15.86 -2.41 -10.22
N GLY A 55 -15.46 -2.78 -9.00
CA GLY A 55 -14.25 -3.59 -8.79
C GLY A 55 -12.91 -2.83 -8.90
N LYS A 56 -12.85 -1.50 -8.82
CA LYS A 56 -11.58 -0.73 -8.91
C LYS A 56 -10.51 -1.20 -7.90
N THR A 57 -10.91 -1.29 -6.64
CA THR A 57 -10.02 -1.78 -5.56
C THR A 57 -9.58 -3.21 -5.83
N HIS A 58 -10.49 -4.05 -6.33
CA HIS A 58 -10.18 -5.43 -6.72
C HIS A 58 -9.11 -5.47 -7.81
N MET A 59 -9.27 -4.69 -8.88
CA MET A 59 -8.29 -4.57 -9.96
C MET A 59 -6.91 -4.08 -9.47
N MET A 60 -6.88 -3.10 -8.56
CA MET A 60 -5.62 -2.63 -7.97
C MET A 60 -4.92 -3.71 -7.13
N ARG A 61 -5.67 -4.44 -6.29
CA ARG A 61 -5.13 -5.53 -5.47
C ARG A 61 -4.65 -6.69 -6.34
N TYR A 62 -5.37 -7.00 -7.41
CA TYR A 62 -4.96 -7.99 -8.39
C TYR A 62 -3.68 -7.59 -9.11
N ALA A 63 -3.55 -6.33 -9.54
CA ALA A 63 -2.32 -5.83 -10.16
C ALA A 63 -1.13 -6.00 -9.20
N TRP A 64 -1.28 -5.62 -7.94
CA TRP A 64 -0.25 -5.84 -6.92
C TRP A 64 0.14 -7.32 -6.76
N LEU A 65 -0.84 -8.23 -6.67
CA LEU A 65 -0.62 -9.67 -6.60
C LEU A 65 0.13 -10.21 -7.82
N SER A 66 -0.32 -9.82 -9.01
CA SER A 66 0.32 -10.23 -10.26
C SER A 66 1.75 -9.73 -10.37
N CYS A 67 2.09 -8.61 -9.72
CA CYS A 67 3.44 -8.09 -9.68
C CYS A 67 4.31 -8.90 -8.72
N ARG A 68 3.76 -9.34 -7.58
CA ARG A 68 4.45 -10.21 -6.63
C ARG A 68 4.83 -11.54 -7.26
N ASP A 69 3.89 -12.16 -7.98
CA ASP A 69 4.03 -13.52 -8.46
C ASP A 69 4.79 -13.61 -9.81
N ASN A 70 5.18 -12.48 -10.41
CA ASN A 70 5.86 -12.44 -11.70
C ASN A 70 7.02 -11.43 -11.70
N SER A 71 8.26 -11.94 -11.76
CA SER A 71 9.49 -11.13 -11.76
C SER A 71 9.64 -10.18 -12.95
N LYS A 72 8.85 -10.33 -14.03
CA LYS A 72 8.84 -9.39 -15.17
C LYS A 72 8.03 -8.12 -14.89
N ASN A 73 7.19 -8.14 -13.86
CA ASN A 73 6.36 -7.01 -13.47
C ASN A 73 7.12 -6.12 -12.46
N PRO A 74 6.76 -4.83 -12.33
CA PRO A 74 7.46 -3.93 -11.41
C PRO A 74 7.22 -4.30 -9.95
N PHE A 75 8.16 -3.96 -9.07
CA PHE A 75 7.93 -3.96 -7.62
C PHE A 75 6.74 -3.06 -7.27
N ALA A 76 5.66 -3.64 -6.74
CA ALA A 76 4.41 -2.94 -6.50
C ALA A 76 4.19 -2.73 -5.00
N VAL A 77 3.77 -1.52 -4.63
CA VAL A 77 3.37 -1.15 -3.27
C VAL A 77 1.91 -0.72 -3.31
N TYR A 78 1.05 -1.46 -2.60
CA TYR A 78 -0.37 -1.13 -2.50
C TYR A 78 -0.64 -0.38 -1.19
N VAL A 79 -1.11 0.87 -1.30
CA VAL A 79 -1.44 1.72 -0.15
C VAL A 79 -2.92 1.99 -0.11
N THR A 80 -3.54 1.83 1.06
CA THR A 80 -4.94 2.20 1.29
C THR A 80 -5.04 3.32 2.33
N PHE A 81 -5.89 4.31 2.05
CA PHE A 81 -6.20 5.43 2.92
C PHE A 81 -7.63 5.36 3.48
N ASN A 82 -8.20 4.15 3.60
CA ASN A 82 -9.60 3.95 4.02
C ASN A 82 -10.00 4.61 5.35
N ARG A 83 -9.04 5.01 6.18
CA ARG A 83 -9.27 5.67 7.48
C ARG A 83 -9.13 7.20 7.44
N TYR A 84 -8.98 7.79 6.25
CA TYR A 84 -8.81 9.24 6.09
C TYR A 84 -9.95 10.06 6.73
N PHE A 85 -11.18 9.56 6.67
CA PHE A 85 -12.35 10.25 7.24
C PHE A 85 -12.24 10.47 8.75
N ARG A 86 -11.43 9.66 9.45
CA ARG A 86 -11.18 9.84 10.89
C ARG A 86 -10.29 11.05 11.18
N LEU A 87 -9.60 11.55 10.17
CA LEU A 87 -8.68 12.69 10.23
C LEU A 87 -9.35 13.98 9.76
N GLU A 88 -10.53 13.91 9.16
CA GLU A 88 -11.30 15.08 8.74
C GLU A 88 -11.57 16.06 9.90
N PRO A 89 -11.94 15.61 11.12
CA PRO A 89 -12.10 16.52 12.26
C PRO A 89 -10.79 17.17 12.75
N LEU A 90 -9.66 16.51 12.51
CA LEU A 90 -8.34 17.06 12.84
C LEU A 90 -8.02 18.24 11.92
N LEU A 91 -8.26 18.10 10.61
CA LEU A 91 -7.97 19.12 9.59
C LEU A 91 -8.65 20.48 9.85
N SER A 92 -9.80 20.48 10.53
CA SER A 92 -10.56 21.70 10.82
C SER A 92 -10.23 22.36 12.15
N SER A 93 -9.44 21.74 13.03
CA SER A 93 -9.40 22.12 14.47
C SER A 93 -8.07 22.70 14.98
N HIS A 94 -6.93 22.46 14.32
CA HIS A 94 -5.62 22.85 14.86
C HIS A 94 -4.65 23.35 13.78
N SER A 95 -3.77 24.29 14.13
CA SER A 95 -2.75 24.85 13.23
C SER A 95 -1.76 23.83 12.68
N ASN A 96 -1.55 22.71 13.39
CA ASN A 96 -0.62 21.64 13.00
C ASN A 96 -1.32 20.43 12.32
N ALA A 97 -2.62 20.52 12.04
CA ALA A 97 -3.39 19.38 11.53
C ALA A 97 -2.97 18.94 10.12
N LEU A 98 -2.62 19.90 9.26
CA LEU A 98 -2.16 19.61 7.91
C LEU A 98 -0.83 18.84 7.91
N HIS A 99 0.10 19.24 8.78
CA HIS A 99 1.37 18.53 8.96
C HIS A 99 1.13 17.09 9.41
N GLN A 100 0.31 16.88 10.44
CA GLN A 100 -0.03 15.54 10.91
C GLN A 100 -0.73 14.69 9.84
N PHE A 101 -1.57 15.30 9.00
CA PHE A 101 -2.18 14.60 7.87
C PHE A 101 -1.14 14.17 6.84
N HIS A 102 -0.21 15.05 6.46
CA HIS A 102 0.87 14.72 5.53
C HIS A 102 1.78 13.62 6.07
N SER A 103 2.25 13.75 7.30
CA SER A 103 3.08 12.73 7.95
C SER A 103 2.31 11.41 8.12
N TRP A 104 0.99 11.44 8.34
CA TRP A 104 0.17 10.22 8.32
C TRP A 104 0.12 9.56 6.93
N VAL A 105 -0.10 10.33 5.86
CA VAL A 105 -0.07 9.80 4.48
C VAL A 105 1.28 9.14 4.20
N LEU A 106 2.38 9.81 4.53
CA LEU A 106 3.73 9.31 4.35
C LEU A 106 3.99 8.05 5.18
N GLY A 107 3.58 8.05 6.46
CA GLY A 107 3.68 6.87 7.32
C GLY A 107 2.92 5.67 6.76
N ARG A 108 1.73 5.87 6.21
CA ARG A 108 0.94 4.80 5.54
C ARG A 108 1.65 4.23 4.32
N ILE A 109 2.35 5.06 3.54
CA ILE A 109 3.15 4.62 2.39
C ILE A 109 4.32 3.75 2.87
N VAL A 110 5.04 4.20 3.91
CA VAL A 110 6.16 3.43 4.48
C VAL A 110 5.68 2.08 5.02
N LEU A 111 4.57 2.05 5.77
CA LEU A 111 4.03 0.78 6.28
C LEU A 111 3.66 -0.18 5.14
N ALA A 112 3.00 0.31 4.09
CA ALA A 112 2.66 -0.49 2.92
C ALA A 112 3.89 -1.00 2.15
N LEU A 113 4.99 -0.22 2.12
CA LEU A 113 6.26 -0.67 1.56
C LEU A 113 6.81 -1.86 2.34
N PHE A 114 6.87 -1.78 3.67
CA PHE A 114 7.37 -2.88 4.51
C PHE A 114 6.46 -4.11 4.49
N ASP A 115 5.13 -3.92 4.41
CA ASP A 115 4.20 -5.02 4.21
C ASP A 115 4.45 -5.71 2.86
N SER A 116 4.71 -4.94 1.79
CA SER A 116 5.05 -5.49 0.48
C SER A 116 6.37 -6.28 0.52
N LEU A 117 7.41 -5.76 1.19
CA LEU A 117 8.69 -6.47 1.33
C LEU A 117 8.53 -7.82 2.04
N LYS A 118 7.69 -7.89 3.08
CA LYS A 118 7.38 -9.14 3.80
C LYS A 118 6.63 -10.13 2.92
N GLU A 119 5.55 -9.69 2.30
CA GLU A 119 4.69 -10.54 1.45
C GLU A 119 5.42 -11.10 0.23
N TRP A 120 6.43 -10.38 -0.28
CA TRP A 120 7.22 -10.78 -1.43
C TRP A 120 8.41 -11.68 -1.05
N ASN A 121 8.49 -12.13 0.21
CA ASN A 121 9.60 -12.94 0.75
C ASN A 121 10.98 -12.32 0.46
N THR A 122 11.08 -11.00 0.57
CA THR A 122 12.35 -10.29 0.36
C THR A 122 13.41 -10.82 1.33
N PRO A 123 14.67 -11.04 0.90
CA PRO A 123 15.72 -11.54 1.78
C PRO A 123 15.83 -10.75 3.09
N GLU A 124 15.99 -11.48 4.20
CA GLU A 124 16.05 -10.89 5.56
C GLU A 124 17.08 -9.76 5.67
N LYS A 125 18.21 -9.89 4.97
CA LYS A 125 19.25 -8.86 4.91
C LYS A 125 18.72 -7.55 4.33
N THR A 126 18.00 -7.61 3.21
CA THR A 126 17.39 -6.44 2.56
C THR A 126 16.35 -5.79 3.47
N TYR A 127 15.48 -6.60 4.08
CA TYR A 127 14.49 -6.09 5.04
C TYR A 127 15.17 -5.41 6.23
N THR A 128 16.20 -6.04 6.80
CA THR A 128 16.95 -5.52 7.95
C THR A 128 17.63 -4.20 7.63
N THR A 129 18.30 -4.09 6.48
CA THR A 129 18.92 -2.84 6.02
C THR A 129 17.89 -1.72 5.95
N LEU A 130 16.76 -1.93 5.28
CA LEU A 130 15.71 -0.90 5.18
C LEU A 130 15.08 -0.57 6.54
N SER A 131 14.86 -1.57 7.39
CA SER A 131 14.31 -1.38 8.73
C SER A 131 15.25 -0.61 9.67
N SER A 132 16.56 -0.60 9.38
CA SER A 132 17.51 0.23 10.12
C SER A 132 17.43 1.71 9.73
N GLU A 133 16.97 2.00 8.50
CA GLU A 133 16.77 3.37 8.00
C GLU A 133 15.40 3.96 8.39
N ALA A 134 14.44 3.12 8.77
CA ALA A 134 13.08 3.54 9.11
C ALA A 134 12.57 2.86 10.39
N PRO A 135 12.19 3.60 11.45
CA PRO A 135 11.68 3.02 12.69
C PRO A 135 10.22 2.54 12.52
N VAL A 136 10.02 1.40 11.83
CA VAL A 136 8.71 0.89 11.39
C VAL A 136 7.70 0.79 12.54
N ASP A 137 8.11 0.30 13.71
CA ASP A 137 7.22 0.18 14.87
C ASP A 137 6.81 1.54 15.44
N ALA A 138 7.71 2.52 15.42
CA ALA A 138 7.41 3.88 15.84
C ALA A 138 6.46 4.57 14.85
N ILE A 139 6.65 4.36 13.55
CA ILE A 139 5.75 4.82 12.48
C ILE A 139 4.37 4.19 12.65
N LYS A 140 4.30 2.88 12.91
CA LYS A 140 3.05 2.16 13.18
C LYS A 140 2.33 2.71 14.42
N SER A 141 3.08 3.00 15.48
CA SER A 141 2.53 3.63 16.69
C SER A 141 1.95 5.01 16.38
N TYR A 142 2.72 5.87 15.70
CA TYR A 142 2.29 7.20 15.27
C TYR A 142 0.99 7.15 14.44
N VAL A 143 0.96 6.33 13.38
CA VAL A 143 -0.23 6.16 12.52
C VAL A 143 -1.45 5.73 13.34
N ASN A 144 -1.29 4.78 14.26
CA ASN A 144 -2.38 4.32 15.12
C ASN A 144 -2.89 5.40 16.08
N ARG A 145 -2.01 6.26 16.60
CA ARG A 145 -2.42 7.39 17.47
C ARG A 145 -3.24 8.41 16.69
N ILE A 146 -2.75 8.81 15.51
CA ILE A 146 -3.41 9.77 14.62
C ILE A 146 -4.79 9.26 14.19
N GLU A 147 -4.90 8.00 13.76
CA GLU A 147 -6.19 7.38 13.36
C GLU A 147 -7.22 7.26 14.51
N ARG A 148 -6.76 7.35 15.76
CA ARG A 148 -7.59 7.31 16.97
C ARG A 148 -7.81 8.69 17.58
N ASN A 149 -7.30 9.74 16.95
CA ASN A 149 -7.31 11.10 17.48
C ASN A 149 -6.73 11.18 18.91
N LEU A 150 -5.65 10.43 19.15
CA LEU A 150 -4.91 10.49 20.42
C LEU A 150 -3.87 11.61 20.34
N PRO A 151 -3.59 12.32 21.45
CA PRO A 151 -2.54 13.32 21.49
C PRO A 151 -1.20 12.69 21.10
N LEU A 152 -0.31 13.46 20.48
CA LEU A 152 1.04 12.97 20.16
C LEU A 152 1.92 13.00 21.41
N ASP A 153 2.64 11.91 21.65
CA ASP A 153 3.77 11.92 22.59
C ASP A 153 5.04 12.40 21.86
N GLN A 154 6.10 12.65 22.64
CA GLN A 154 7.37 13.15 22.10
C GLN A 154 7.91 12.29 20.95
N LYS A 155 7.91 10.96 21.13
CA LYS A 155 8.39 10.01 20.11
C LYS A 155 7.56 10.08 18.83
N SER A 156 6.23 10.18 18.97
CA SER A 156 5.33 10.26 17.82
C SER A 156 5.45 11.60 17.09
N SER A 157 5.79 12.68 17.80
CA SER A 157 6.12 13.97 17.17
C SER A 157 7.41 13.89 16.36
N GLU A 158 8.47 13.33 16.94
CA GLU A 158 9.75 13.13 16.24
C GLU A 158 9.60 12.27 14.99
N VAL A 159 8.79 11.20 15.07
CA VAL A 159 8.43 10.39 13.90
C VAL A 159 7.71 11.23 12.85
N ALA A 160 6.72 12.04 13.24
CA ALA A 160 5.98 12.87 12.30
C ALA A 160 6.90 13.85 11.56
N ASP A 161 7.87 14.45 12.27
CA ASP A 161 8.84 15.40 11.70
C ASP A 161 9.88 14.70 10.80
N SER A 162 10.20 13.43 11.07
CA SER A 162 11.12 12.63 10.24
C SER A 162 10.49 12.12 8.92
N LEU A 163 9.16 12.08 8.85
CA LEU A 163 8.42 11.61 7.69
C LEU A 163 8.27 12.76 6.68
N THR A 164 9.22 12.85 5.74
CA THR A 164 9.20 13.81 4.64
C THR A 164 9.04 13.10 3.29
N ILE A 165 8.77 13.86 2.24
CA ILE A 165 8.69 13.30 0.88
C ILE A 165 10.03 12.68 0.49
N GLU A 166 11.14 13.34 0.82
CA GLU A 166 12.50 12.92 0.51
C GLU A 166 12.85 11.59 1.21
N THR A 167 12.52 11.46 2.50
CA THR A 167 12.82 10.21 3.24
C THR A 167 12.01 9.03 2.70
N VAL A 168 10.75 9.24 2.35
CA VAL A 168 9.92 8.18 1.74
C VAL A 168 10.38 7.85 0.32
N GLN A 169 10.74 8.84 -0.50
CA GLN A 169 11.30 8.61 -1.83
C GLN A 169 12.62 7.84 -1.78
N HIS A 170 13.49 8.16 -0.82
CA HIS A 170 14.72 7.42 -0.57
C HIS A 170 14.41 5.94 -0.25
N LEU A 171 13.52 5.69 0.71
CA LEU A 171 13.15 4.32 1.11
C LEU A 171 12.57 3.50 -0.06
N ILE A 172 11.67 4.09 -0.86
CA ILE A 172 11.10 3.42 -2.04
C ILE A 172 12.19 3.11 -3.07
N SER A 173 13.12 4.05 -3.30
CA SER A 173 14.21 3.87 -4.26
C SER A 173 15.20 2.79 -3.81
N SER A 174 15.56 2.79 -2.52
CA SER A 174 16.42 1.75 -1.92
C SER A 174 15.76 0.39 -1.98
N ALA A 175 14.47 0.29 -1.64
CA ALA A 175 13.72 -0.96 -1.74
C ALA A 175 13.67 -1.50 -3.17
N ARG A 176 13.40 -0.63 -4.15
CA ARG A 176 13.41 -0.99 -5.56
C ARG A 176 14.76 -1.50 -6.01
N LYS A 177 15.86 -0.81 -5.67
CA LYS A 177 17.22 -1.19 -6.05
C LYS A 177 17.59 -2.57 -5.48
N LEU A 178 17.34 -2.78 -4.19
CA LEU A 178 17.62 -4.05 -3.53
C LEU A 178 16.78 -5.19 -4.12
N TRP A 179 15.55 -4.91 -4.53
CA TRP A 179 14.71 -5.89 -5.22
C TRP A 179 15.24 -6.25 -6.62
N GLU A 180 15.65 -5.25 -7.42
CA GLU A 180 16.25 -5.48 -8.75
C GLU A 180 17.54 -6.32 -8.65
N GLU A 181 18.41 -6.04 -7.66
CA GLU A 181 19.61 -6.82 -7.39
C GLU A 181 19.28 -8.28 -7.05
N ASN A 182 18.27 -8.52 -6.21
CA ASN A 182 17.87 -9.86 -5.79
C ASN A 182 17.26 -10.70 -6.93
N ILE A 183 16.51 -10.10 -7.85
CA ILE A 183 16.00 -10.83 -9.04
C ILE A 183 17.13 -11.32 -9.91
N LEU A 184 18.16 -10.48 -10.12
CA LEU A 184 19.31 -10.89 -10.90
C LEU A 184 19.96 -12.11 -10.23
N TYR A 185 20.23 -12.07 -8.92
CA TYR A 185 20.78 -13.21 -8.19
C TYR A 185 19.94 -14.50 -8.32
N PHE A 186 18.60 -14.41 -8.17
CA PHE A 186 17.72 -15.57 -8.37
C PHE A 186 17.71 -16.07 -9.82
N SER A 187 17.78 -15.19 -10.81
CA SER A 187 17.87 -15.57 -12.23
C SER A 187 19.19 -16.26 -12.57
N TRP A 188 20.31 -15.91 -11.91
CA TRP A 188 21.59 -16.59 -12.10
C TRP A 188 21.65 -17.95 -11.41
N MET A 189 20.98 -18.12 -10.26
CA MET A 189 20.93 -19.41 -9.55
C MET A 189 19.97 -20.44 -10.17
N THR A 190 19.08 -20.02 -11.08
CA THR A 190 18.07 -20.89 -11.72
C THR A 190 18.41 -21.28 -13.16
N LEU A 191 19.55 -20.82 -13.69
CA LEU A 191 20.08 -21.26 -14.98
C LEU A 191 21.11 -22.38 -14.75
N PRO A 192 20.89 -23.60 -15.28
CA PRO A 192 21.87 -24.70 -15.21
C PRO A 192 23.11 -24.45 -16.08
#